data_AF-A0A382RZQ8-F1
#
_entry.id   AF-A0A382RZQ8-F1
#
_cell.length_a   1.000
_cell.length_b   1.000
_cell.length_c   1.000
_cell.angle_alpha   90.00
_cell.angle_beta   90.00
_cell.angle_gamma   90.00
#
_symmetry.space_group_name_H-M   'P 1'
#
loop_
_entity.id
_entity.type
_entity.pdbx_description
1 polymer ?
#
loop_
_entity_poly.entity_id
_entity_poly.type
_entity_poly.pdbx_seq_one_letter_code
_entity_poly.pdbx_strand_id
1 'polypeptide(L)' 'IVDQFPYSEIQDNTIGASLMPIDMLRLKLSFFGAVKFDPRSDKWLRINMYQGAPLPHEMKSSNDTWVYNSLQ' A
#
# COMPACT_ATOMS: atom_id res chain seq x y z
N ILE A 1 18.83 1.99 -4.70
CA ILE A 1 17.40 2.35 -4.87
C ILE A 1 16.52 1.36 -4.10
N VAL A 2 16.59 0.05 -4.39
CA VAL A 2 15.82 -0.99 -3.68
C VAL A 2 16.13 -1.06 -2.17
N ASP A 3 17.39 -0.86 -1.78
CA ASP A 3 17.88 -0.84 -0.39
C ASP A 3 17.23 0.23 0.52
N GLN A 4 16.62 1.27 -0.07
CA GLN A 4 15.97 2.35 0.68
C GLN A 4 14.50 2.02 1.01
N PHE A 5 13.93 0.98 0.40
CA PHE A 5 12.53 0.63 0.54
C PHE A 5 12.40 -0.85 0.96
N PRO A 6 12.37 -1.13 2.27
CA PRO A 6 12.40 -2.50 2.81
C PRO A 6 11.21 -3.39 2.39
N TYR A 7 10.18 -2.82 1.76
CA TYR A 7 8.99 -3.53 1.28
C TYR A 7 8.79 -3.44 -0.24
N SER A 8 9.83 -3.03 -0.99
CA SER A 8 9.75 -2.89 -2.46
C SER A 8 9.85 -4.22 -3.22
N GLU A 9 10.30 -5.29 -2.55
CA GLU A 9 10.42 -6.64 -3.10
C GLU A 9 9.95 -7.68 -2.07
N ILE A 10 9.52 -8.86 -2.55
CA ILE A 10 9.24 -10.00 -1.68
C ILE A 10 10.57 -10.57 -1.19
N GLN A 11 10.90 -10.33 0.08
CA GLN A 11 12.11 -10.88 0.71
C GLN A 11 11.85 -12.18 1.50
N ASP A 12 10.61 -12.66 1.51
CA ASP A 12 10.19 -13.81 2.31
C ASP A 12 10.10 -15.10 1.48
N ASN A 13 10.22 -16.25 2.16
CA ASN A 13 10.09 -17.57 1.56
C ASN A 13 8.61 -17.88 1.28
N THR A 14 8.21 -17.77 0.01
CA THR A 14 6.82 -17.98 -0.42
C THR A 14 6.29 -19.41 -0.24
N ILE A 15 7.16 -20.40 -0.03
CA ILE A 15 6.80 -21.79 0.23
C ILE A 15 6.97 -22.19 1.71
N GLY A 16 7.46 -21.28 2.55
CA GLY A 16 7.69 -21.53 3.97
C GLY A 16 6.38 -21.61 4.75
N ALA A 17 6.29 -22.53 5.72
CA ALA A 17 5.10 -22.68 6.57
C ALA A 17 4.87 -21.49 7.52
N SER A 18 5.89 -20.64 7.72
CA SER A 18 5.82 -19.41 8.51
C SER A 18 5.33 -18.20 7.70
N LEU A 19 5.18 -18.32 6.38
CA LEU A 19 4.71 -17.22 5.54
C LEU A 19 3.29 -16.85 5.95
N MET A 20 3.09 -15.57 6.26
CA MET A 20 1.76 -15.04 6.51
C MET A 20 1.17 -14.53 5.19
N PRO A 21 0.07 -15.12 4.66
CA PRO A 21 -0.52 -14.69 3.39
C PRO A 21 -0.95 -13.21 3.38
N ILE A 22 -1.18 -12.64 4.56
CA ILE A 22 -1.55 -11.23 4.74
C ILE A 22 -0.46 -10.27 4.25
N ASP A 23 0.82 -10.66 4.30
CA ASP A 23 1.91 -9.82 3.83
C ASP A 23 1.97 -9.76 2.31
N MET A 24 1.67 -10.87 1.63
CA MET A 24 1.48 -10.88 0.17
C MET A 24 0.26 -10.05 -0.24
N LEU A 25 -0.80 -10.07 0.56
CA LEU A 25 -1.99 -9.25 0.33
C LEU A 25 -1.67 -7.74 0.47
N ARG A 26 -0.88 -7.35 1.48
CA ARG A 26 -0.40 -5.96 1.66
C ARG A 26 0.39 -5.50 0.44
N LEU A 27 1.32 -6.32 -0.04
CA LEU A 27 2.10 -6.03 -1.24
C LEU A 27 1.19 -5.89 -2.47
N LYS A 28 0.27 -6.82 -2.69
CA LYS A 28 -0.65 -6.74 -3.83
C LYS A 28 -1.52 -5.47 -3.79
N LEU A 29 -2.00 -5.10 -2.61
CA LEU A 29 -2.87 -3.95 -2.41
C LEU A 29 -2.12 -2.62 -2.58
N SER A 30 -0.82 -2.55 -2.29
CA SER A 30 -0.04 -1.32 -2.50
C SER A 30 0.02 -0.92 -3.97
N PHE A 31 0.05 -1.88 -4.90
CA PHE A 31 -0.07 -1.62 -6.33
C PHE A 31 -1.42 -1.03 -6.75
N PHE A 32 -2.48 -1.29 -5.98
CA PHE A 32 -3.82 -0.73 -6.23
C PHE A 32 -4.01 0.66 -5.58
N GLY A 33 -2.97 1.27 -5.03
CA GLY A 33 -3.06 2.56 -4.35
C GLY A 33 -3.68 2.47 -2.95
N ALA A 34 -3.66 1.29 -2.33
CA ALA A 34 -4.00 1.15 -0.92
C ALA A 34 -2.87 1.73 -0.04
N VAL A 35 -3.25 2.53 0.94
CA VAL A 35 -2.37 3.16 1.91
C VAL A 35 -2.86 2.89 3.34
N LYS A 36 -2.02 3.17 4.34
CA LYS A 36 -2.30 2.96 5.78
C LYS A 36 -2.84 1.55 6.08
N PHE A 37 -1.93 0.60 6.06
CA PHE A 37 -2.18 -0.81 6.36
C PHE A 37 -2.23 -1.03 7.88
N ASP A 38 -3.43 -1.11 8.44
CA ASP A 38 -3.64 -1.39 9.86
C ASP A 38 -4.01 -2.86 10.03
N PRO A 39 -3.11 -3.72 10.56
CA PRO A 39 -3.44 -5.11 10.87
C PRO A 39 -4.45 -5.14 12.01
N ARG A 40 -5.63 -5.72 11.76
CA ARG A 40 -6.61 -6.00 12.83
C ARG A 40 -6.47 -7.43 13.34
N SER A 41 -5.98 -8.35 12.51
CA SER A 41 -5.70 -9.74 12.84
C SER A 41 -4.74 -10.34 11.81
N ASP A 42 -4.32 -11.58 12.04
CA ASP A 42 -3.68 -12.50 11.08
C ASP A 42 -4.44 -12.68 9.76
N LYS A 43 -5.77 -12.51 9.75
CA LYS A 43 -6.64 -12.70 8.58
C LYS A 43 -7.31 -11.43 8.07
N TRP A 44 -7.24 -10.34 8.83
CA TRP A 44 -7.97 -9.11 8.55
C TRP A 44 -7.04 -7.91 8.54
N LEU A 45 -6.99 -7.28 7.38
CA LEU A 45 -6.20 -6.09 7.13
C LEU A 45 -7.16 -4.96 6.76
N ARG A 46 -7.07 -3.84 7.46
CA ARG A 46 -7.77 -2.62 7.07
C ARG A 46 -6.83 -1.78 6.22
N ILE A 47 -7.37 -1.26 5.13
CA ILE A 47 -6.69 -0.37 4.21
C ILE A 47 -7.51 0.90 4.02
N ASN A 48 -6.84 1.96 3.60
CA ASN A 48 -7.48 3.17 3.09
C ASN A 48 -7.14 3.28 1.61
N MET A 49 -8.13 3.49 0.75
CA MET A 49 -7.92 3.79 -0.66
C MET A 49 -8.16 5.27 -0.92
N TYR A 50 -7.54 5.80 -1.97
CA TYR A 50 -7.80 7.17 -2.45
C TYR A 50 -7.55 8.26 -1.40
N GLN A 51 -6.59 8.06 -0.50
CA GLN A 51 -6.27 9.07 0.51
C GLN A 51 -5.70 10.33 -0.17
N GLY A 52 -6.33 11.48 0.06
CA GLY A 52 -5.95 12.73 -0.59
C GLY A 52 -6.48 12.87 -2.02
N ALA A 53 -7.30 11.94 -2.50
CA ALA A 53 -7.91 12.06 -3.81
C ALA A 53 -8.85 13.28 -3.86
N PRO A 54 -8.76 14.09 -4.92
CA PRO A 54 -9.66 15.21 -5.13
C PRO A 54 -11.08 14.73 -5.37
N LEU A 55 -12.06 15.52 -4.94
CA LEU A 55 -13.45 15.23 -5.27
C LEU A 55 -13.69 15.45 -6.77
N PRO A 56 -14.74 14.86 -7.38
CA PRO A 56 -14.97 14.95 -8.82
C PRO A 56 -15.06 16.39 -9.36
N HIS A 57 -15.47 17.33 -8.53
CA HIS A 57 -15.55 18.75 -8.88
C HIS A 57 -14.21 19.51 -8.72
N GLU A 58 -13.26 18.97 -7.97
CA GLU A 58 -11.93 19.53 -7.72
C GLU A 58 -10.85 18.92 -8.65
N MET A 59 -11.21 17.87 -9.41
CA MET A 59 -10.31 17.18 -10.34
C MET A 59 -9.65 18.10 -11.37
N LYS A 60 -10.27 19.23 -11.73
CA LYS A 60 -9.70 20.18 -12.69
C LYS A 60 -8.53 21.00 -12.13
N SER A 61 -8.45 21.13 -10.81
CA SER A 61 -7.45 21.95 -10.11
C SER A 61 -6.49 21.12 -9.25
N SER A 62 -6.68 19.81 -9.21
CA SER A 62 -5.89 18.90 -8.39
C SER A 62 -4.63 18.43 -9.10
N ASN A 63 -3.57 18.21 -8.32
CA ASN A 63 -2.36 17.57 -8.82
C ASN A 63 -2.58 16.05 -8.87
N ASP A 64 -2.38 15.42 -10.04
CA ASP A 64 -2.48 13.96 -10.26
C ASP A 64 -1.53 13.14 -9.37
N THR A 65 -0.57 13.81 -8.73
CA THR A 65 0.38 13.21 -7.79
C THR A 65 -0.23 12.94 -6.40
N TRP A 66 -1.54 13.17 -6.19
CA TRP A 66 -2.21 13.02 -4.89
C TRP A 66 -2.06 11.63 -4.24
N VAL A 67 -1.84 10.58 -5.05
CA VAL A 67 -1.60 9.20 -4.57
C VAL A 67 -0.26 9.09 -3.84
N TYR A 68 0.74 9.85 -4.30
CA TYR A 68 2.09 9.79 -3.78
C TYR A 68 2.23 10.87 -2.71
N ASN A 69 2.22 10.44 -1.46
CA ASN A 69 2.57 11.33 -0.37
C ASN A 69 4.00 11.81 -0.62
N SER A 70 4.20 13.11 -0.87
CA SER A 70 5.54 13.66 -1.04
C SER A 70 6.32 13.34 0.23
N LEU A 71 7.33 12.47 0.12
CA LEU A 71 8.25 12.17 1.20
C LEU A 71 8.88 13.50 1.63
N GLN A 72 8.44 14.05 2.77
CA GLN A 72 9.23 14.99 3.56
C GLN A 72 10.08 14.20 4.54
#